data_AF-A0A0W7TLE7-F1
#
_entry.id   AF-A0A0W7TLE7-F1
#
_cell.length_a   1.000
_cell.length_b   1.000
_cell.length_c   1.000
_cell.angle_alpha   90.00
_cell.angle_beta   90.00
_cell.angle_gamma   90.00
#
_symmetry.space_group_name_H-M   'P 1'
#
loop_
_entity.id
_entity.type
_entity.pdbx_description
1 polymer ?
#
loop_
_entity_poly.entity_id
_entity_poly.type
_entity_poly.pdbx_seq_one_letter_code
_entity_poly.pdbx_strand_id
1 'polypeptide(L)'
;MVFLKAGFEWQIINDERYLVYRENFCQITYVHGLSAYVIEATNNRREAENGVLEDGELYPDDMPEQELLRILAEDIRELYHTPF
;
A
#
# COMPACT_ATOMS: atom_id res chain seq x y z
N MET A 1 7.86 0.78 11.54
CA MET A 1 7.21 1.10 10.26
C MET A 1 5.70 1.14 10.48
N VAL A 2 5.06 2.20 10.01
CA VAL A 2 3.65 2.55 10.29
C VAL A 2 2.64 1.51 9.79
N PHE A 3 2.89 0.92 8.61
CA PHE A 3 2.06 -0.12 7.99
C PHE A 3 1.93 -1.41 8.81
N LEU A 4 3.02 -1.85 9.45
CA LEU A 4 2.99 -3.04 10.30
C LEU A 4 2.10 -2.84 11.54
N LYS A 5 2.03 -1.61 12.06
CA LYS A 5 1.12 -1.26 13.17
C LYS A 5 -0.35 -1.26 12.71
N ALA A 6 -0.60 -1.02 11.42
CA ALA A 6 -1.93 -1.10 10.81
C ALA A 6 -2.37 -2.54 10.48
N GLY A 7 -1.53 -3.54 10.75
CA GLY A 7 -1.86 -4.96 10.55
C GLY A 7 -1.41 -5.53 9.22
N PHE A 8 -0.60 -4.81 8.44
CA PHE A 8 0.05 -5.38 7.25
C PHE A 8 1.14 -6.36 7.68
N GLU A 9 1.32 -7.38 6.86
CA GLU A 9 2.36 -8.40 7.02
C GLU A 9 3.29 -8.39 5.83
N TRP A 10 4.54 -8.79 6.03
CA TRP A 10 5.45 -8.94 4.90
C TRP A 10 5.26 -10.30 4.23
N GLN A 11 5.15 -10.32 2.90
CA GLN A 11 5.23 -11.53 2.09
C GLN A 11 6.21 -11.34 0.94
N ILE A 12 6.80 -12.45 0.50
CA ILE A 12 7.63 -12.52 -0.70
C ILE A 12 6.85 -13.29 -1.75
N ILE A 13 6.70 -12.71 -2.95
CA ILE A 13 5.99 -13.29 -4.08
C ILE A 13 6.88 -13.08 -5.30
N ASN A 14 7.32 -14.18 -5.95
CA ASN A 14 8.26 -14.13 -7.08
C ASN A 14 9.47 -13.22 -6.83
N ASP A 15 10.15 -13.43 -5.69
CA ASP A 15 11.32 -12.66 -5.25
C ASP A 15 11.07 -11.17 -4.91
N GLU A 16 9.85 -10.69 -5.14
CA GLU A 16 9.43 -9.33 -4.79
C GLU A 16 8.80 -9.28 -3.40
N ARG A 17 9.05 -8.17 -2.69
CA ARG A 17 8.57 -7.97 -1.32
C ARG A 17 7.31 -7.11 -1.31
N TYR A 18 6.25 -7.64 -0.71
CA TYR A 18 4.96 -6.98 -0.56
C TYR A 18 4.58 -6.79 0.91
N LEU A 19 3.94 -5.67 1.20
CA LEU A 19 3.10 -5.52 2.38
C LEU A 19 1.72 -6.06 2.04
N VAL A 20 1.31 -7.11 2.73
CA VAL A 20 0.04 -7.80 2.50
C VAL A 20 -0.93 -7.48 3.62
N TYR A 21 -2.13 -7.05 3.25
CA TYR A 21 -3.26 -6.93 4.16
C TYR A 21 -4.48 -7.60 3.54
N ARG A 22 -4.95 -8.68 4.19
CA ARG A 22 -5.97 -9.58 3.64
C ARG A 22 -5.51 -10.15 2.29
N GLU A 23 -6.20 -9.80 1.19
CA GLU A 23 -5.91 -10.28 -0.17
C GLU A 23 -5.19 -9.22 -1.03
N ASN A 24 -4.72 -8.13 -0.42
CA ASN A 24 -4.10 -7.02 -1.13
C ASN A 24 -2.59 -7.02 -0.98
N PHE A 25 -1.91 -6.79 -2.09
CA PHE A 25 -0.46 -6.80 -2.21
C PHE A 25 0.00 -5.37 -2.49
N CYS A 26 0.68 -4.76 -1.53
CA CYS A 26 1.10 -3.37 -1.61
C CYS A 26 2.62 -3.24 -1.71
N GLN A 27 3.08 -2.32 -2.53
CA GLN A 27 4.45 -1.79 -2.53
C GLN A 27 4.42 -0.30 -2.19
N ILE A 28 5.51 0.18 -1.60
CA ILE A 28 5.67 1.60 -1.25
C ILE A 28 6.89 2.10 -1.98
N THR A 29 6.67 3.06 -2.88
CA THR A 29 7.71 3.63 -3.71
C THR A 29 7.88 5.10 -3.33
N TYR A 30 9.12 5.56 -3.19
CA TYR A 30 9.39 6.99 -2.98
C TYR A 30 9.63 7.68 -4.33
N VAL A 31 8.83 8.71 -4.62
CA VAL A 31 8.91 9.51 -5.83
C VAL A 31 9.74 10.77 -5.55
N HIS A 32 11.05 10.69 -5.82
CA HIS A 32 11.99 11.78 -5.54
C HIS A 32 11.60 13.15 -6.11
N GLY A 33 10.96 13.19 -7.28
CA GLY A 33 10.54 14.45 -7.91
C GLY A 33 9.36 15.15 -7.22
N LEU A 34 8.61 14.42 -6.39
CA LEU A 34 7.41 14.92 -5.71
C LEU A 34 7.58 14.97 -4.19
N SER A 35 8.75 14.56 -3.67
CA SER A 35 8.99 14.40 -2.22
C SER A 35 7.85 13.65 -1.52
N ALA A 36 7.39 12.56 -2.14
CA ALA A 36 6.22 11.83 -1.71
C ALA A 36 6.40 10.32 -1.88
N TYR A 37 5.71 9.55 -1.05
CA TYR A 37 5.52 8.13 -1.21
C TYR A 37 4.25 7.85 -2.01
N VAL A 38 4.28 6.86 -2.89
CA VAL A 38 3.10 6.27 -3.50
C VAL A 38 2.92 4.87 -2.95
N ILE A 39 1.67 4.49 -2.70
CA ILE A 39 1.31 3.12 -2.39
C ILE A 39 0.70 2.54 -3.65
N GLU A 40 1.34 1.50 -4.14
CA GLU A 40 0.89 0.77 -5.32
C GLU A 40 0.29 -0.54 -4.84
N ALA A 41 -0.91 -0.89 -5.28
CA ALA A 41 -1.63 -2.05 -4.77
C ALA A 41 -2.37 -2.83 -5.85
N THR A 42 -2.56 -4.13 -5.62
CA THR A 42 -3.54 -4.96 -6.33
C THR A 42 -4.20 -5.91 -5.35
N ASN A 43 -5.46 -6.25 -5.59
CA ASN A 43 -6.18 -7.32 -4.90
C ASN A 43 -6.09 -8.67 -5.63
N ASN A 44 -5.37 -8.72 -6.75
CA ASN A 44 -5.24 -9.88 -7.59
C ASN A 44 -3.82 -10.46 -7.46
N ARG A 45 -3.72 -11.64 -6.83
CA ARG A 45 -2.44 -12.33 -6.66
C ARG A 45 -1.67 -12.52 -7.97
N ARG A 46 -2.37 -12.78 -9.07
CA ARG A 46 -1.73 -12.97 -10.38
C ARG A 46 -1.13 -11.67 -10.92
N GLU A 47 -1.75 -10.54 -10.65
CA GLU A 47 -1.19 -9.23 -11.01
C GLU A 47 0.03 -8.93 -10.14
N ALA A 48 -0.04 -9.20 -8.84
CA ALA A 48 1.11 -9.09 -7.94
C ALA A 48 2.28 -9.98 -8.39
N GLU A 49 2.02 -11.24 -8.75
CA GLU A 49 3.03 -12.16 -9.29
C GLU A 49 3.68 -11.66 -10.60
N ASN A 50 3.00 -10.79 -11.36
CA ASN A 50 3.51 -10.17 -12.58
C ASN A 50 4.00 -8.72 -12.37
N GLY A 51 3.99 -8.21 -11.13
CA GLY A 51 4.40 -6.83 -10.82
C GLY A 51 3.45 -5.76 -11.37
N VAL A 52 2.18 -6.09 -11.60
CA VAL A 52 1.17 -5.13 -12.06
C VAL A 52 0.42 -4.63 -10.83
N LEU A 53 0.59 -3.35 -10.50
CA LEU A 53 -0.04 -2.68 -9.36
C LEU A 53 -0.69 -1.39 -9.85
N GLU A 54 -1.79 -0.99 -9.22
CA GLU A 54 -2.44 0.29 -9.45
C GLU A 54 -1.84 1.34 -8.51
N ASP A 55 -1.54 2.52 -9.04
CA ASP A 55 -1.06 3.65 -8.28
C ASP A 55 -2.20 4.27 -7.46
N GLY A 56 -1.96 4.38 -6.15
CA GLY A 56 -2.84 5.10 -5.23
C GLY A 56 -2.47 6.57 -5.07
N GLU A 57 -2.94 7.16 -3.98
CA GLU A 57 -2.67 8.54 -3.62
C GLU A 57 -1.17 8.77 -3.27
N LEU A 58 -0.75 10.04 -3.41
CA LEU A 58 0.59 10.48 -3.02
C LEU A 58 0.59 10.97 -1.56
N TYR A 59 1.53 10.46 -0.78
CA TYR A 59 1.74 10.81 0.63
C TYR A 59 3.04 11.61 0.78
N PRO A 60 2.99 12.93 1.03
CA PRO A 60 4.17 13.75 1.28
C PRO A 60 5.07 13.18 2.38
N ASP A 61 6.39 13.32 2.23
CA ASP A 61 7.35 12.78 3.19
C ASP A 61 7.45 13.54 4.52
N ASP A 62 6.88 14.74 4.57
CA ASP A 62 6.72 15.56 5.76
C ASP A 62 5.36 15.34 6.47
N MET A 63 4.52 14.44 5.95
CA MET A 63 3.23 14.10 6.57
C MET A 63 3.43 13.45 7.95
N PRO A 64 2.76 13.94 9.00
CA PRO A 64 2.86 13.33 10.33
C PRO A 64 2.41 11.86 10.34
N GLU A 65 3.12 10.98 11.06
CA GLU A 65 2.81 9.53 11.14
C GLU A 65 1.34 9.26 11.52
N GLN A 66 0.77 10.06 12.43
CA GLN A 66 -0.63 9.90 12.86
C GLN A 66 -1.64 10.25 11.75
N GLU A 67 -1.31 11.23 10.93
CA GLU A 67 -2.16 11.64 9.79
C GLU A 67 -2.07 10.61 8.67
N LEU A 68 -0.87 10.12 8.39
CA LEU A 68 -0.66 9.00 7.49
C LEU A 68 -1.43 7.76 7.94
N LEU A 69 -1.38 7.39 9.23
CA LEU A 69 -2.18 6.28 9.78
C LEU A 69 -3.68 6.48 9.60
N ARG A 70 -4.17 7.71 9.78
CA ARG A 70 -5.59 8.04 9.64
C ARG A 70 -6.04 7.87 8.19
N ILE A 71 -5.30 8.46 7.24
CA ILE A 71 -5.62 8.38 5.82
C ILE A 71 -5.53 6.92 5.35
N LEU A 72 -4.47 6.20 5.72
CA LEU A 72 -4.36 4.78 5.41
C LEU A 72 -5.53 3.97 5.96
N ALA A 73 -5.95 4.23 7.20
CA ALA A 73 -7.10 3.54 7.77
C ALA A 73 -8.42 3.91 7.06
N GLU A 74 -8.56 5.14 6.56
CA GLU A 74 -9.70 5.60 5.76
C GLU A 74 -9.69 4.96 4.37
N ASP A 75 -8.58 5.02 3.64
CA ASP A 75 -8.38 4.36 2.35
C ASP A 75 -8.56 2.83 2.47
N ILE A 76 -8.05 2.22 3.55
CA ILE A 76 -8.25 0.80 3.83
C ILE A 76 -9.72 0.48 4.19
N ARG A 77 -10.51 1.46 4.60
CA ARG A 77 -11.95 1.25 4.76
C ARG A 77 -12.68 1.46 3.45
N GLU A 78 -12.36 2.49 2.69
CA GLU A 78 -13.08 2.84 1.45
C GLU A 78 -12.79 1.86 0.31
N LEU A 79 -11.52 1.49 0.10
CA LEU A 79 -11.13 0.53 -0.95
C LEU A 79 -11.60 -0.90 -0.65
N TYR A 80 -11.80 -1.27 0.62
CA TYR A 80 -11.96 -2.67 1.04
C TYR A 80 -13.28 -2.99 1.76
N HIS A 81 -14.26 -2.08 1.76
CA HIS A 81 -15.65 -2.34 2.18
C HIS A 81 -16.62 -2.62 1.02
N THR A 82 -16.16 -2.68 -0.24
CA THR A 82 -17.07 -2.81 -1.39
C THR A 82 -16.86 -4.14 -2.12
N PRO A 83 -17.88 -5.02 -2.20
CA PRO A 83 -17.85 -6.21 -3.04
C PRO A 83 -18.01 -5.80 -4.51
N PHE A 84 -17.17 -6.31 -5.40
CA PHE A 84 -17.48 -6.43 -6.82
C PHE A 84 -17.56 -7.91 -7.19
#